data_AF-A0A9P0CRP8-F1
#
_entry.id   AF-A0A9P0CRP8-F1
#
_cell.length_a   1.000
_cell.length_b   1.000
_cell.length_c   1.000
_cell.angle_alpha   90.00
_cell.angle_beta   90.00
_cell.angle_gamma   90.00
#
_symmetry.space_group_name_H-M   'P 1'
#
loop_
_entity.id
_entity.type
_entity.pdbx_description
1 polymer ?
#
loop_
_entity_poly.entity_id
_entity_poly.type
_entity_poly.pdbx_seq_one_letter_code
_entity_poly.pdbx_strand_id
1 'polypeptide(L)' 'MSAWRAAGLNYINFSNIAAKLLRQALKADLRAEADKRSGTHIKITKWQEGKPIKESTY' A
#
# COMPACT_ATOMS: atom_id res chain seq x y z
N MET A 1 -6.17 -14.05 -18.43
CA MET A 1 -5.29 -13.37 -17.43
C MET A 1 -6.17 -12.69 -16.40
N SER A 2 -5.83 -12.76 -15.12
CA SER A 2 -6.58 -12.05 -14.09
C SER A 2 -6.43 -10.53 -14.27
N ALA A 3 -7.53 -9.77 -14.12
CA ALA A 3 -7.57 -8.34 -14.42
C ALA A 3 -6.52 -7.52 -13.65
N TRP A 4 -6.22 -7.90 -12.40
CA TRP A 4 -5.21 -7.23 -11.57
C TRP A 4 -3.78 -7.47 -12.05
N ARG A 5 -3.48 -8.62 -12.67
CA ARG A 5 -2.17 -8.88 -13.29
C ARG A 5 -1.99 -8.06 -14.56
N ALA A 6 -3.05 -7.89 -15.35
CA ALA A 6 -3.03 -7.05 -16.54
C ALA A 6 -2.83 -5.56 -16.19
N ALA A 7 -3.34 -5.13 -15.03
CA ALA A 7 -3.13 -3.78 -14.50
C ALA A 7 -1.73 -3.54 -13.89
N GLY A 8 -0.80 -4.50 -13.99
CA GLY A 8 0.55 -4.37 -13.44
C GLY A 8 0.64 -4.48 -11.92
N LEU A 9 -0.43 -4.91 -11.23
CA LEU A 9 -0.38 -5.10 -9.78
C LEU A 9 0.38 -6.39 -9.43
N ASN A 10 1.34 -6.26 -8.52
CA ASN A 10 1.91 -7.43 -7.85
C ASN A 10 0.86 -8.05 -6.92
N TYR A 11 0.98 -9.35 -6.67
CA TYR A 11 0.11 -10.10 -5.76
C TYR A 11 0.03 -9.47 -4.36
N ILE A 12 1.17 -9.02 -3.82
CA ILE A 12 1.22 -8.35 -2.51
C ILE A 12 0.37 -7.08 -2.50
N ASN A 13 0.46 -6.27 -3.55
CA ASN A 13 -0.32 -5.03 -3.67
C ASN A 13 -1.82 -5.33 -3.81
N PHE A 14 -2.18 -6.31 -4.63
CA PHE A 14 -3.57 -6.74 -4.77
C PHE A 14 -4.17 -7.19 -3.43
N SER A 15 -3.47 -8.06 -2.70
CA SER A 15 -3.92 -8.56 -1.40
C SER A 15 -4.02 -7.46 -0.34
N ASN A 16 -3.09 -6.50 -0.35
CA ASN A 16 -3.13 -5.34 0.56
C ASN A 16 -4.34 -4.44 0.28
N ILE A 17 -4.69 -4.22 -0.99
CA ILE A 17 -5.88 -3.45 -1.39
C ILE A 17 -7.15 -4.15 -0.90
N ALA A 18 -7.27 -5.46 -1.14
CA ALA A 18 -8.42 -6.25 -0.68
C ALA A 18 -8.54 -6.22 0.85
N ALA A 19 -7.42 -6.33 1.57
CA ALA A 19 -7.40 -6.24 3.03
C ALA A 19 -7.79 -4.84 3.53
N LYS A 20 -7.42 -3.77 2.83
CA LYS A 20 -7.85 -2.40 3.18
C LYS A 20 -9.37 -2.25 3.01
N LEU A 21 -9.92 -2.72 1.88
CA LEU A 21 -11.35 -2.69 1.62
C LEU A 21 -12.14 -3.49 2.67
N LEU A 22 -11.64 -4.68 3.04
CA LEU A 22 -12.24 -5.50 4.07
C LEU A 22 -12.30 -4.75 5.41
N ARG A 23 -11.23 -4.07 5.82
CA ARG A 23 -11.20 -3.30 7.07
C ARG A 23 -12.20 -2.15 7.09
N GLN A 24 -12.34 -1.48 5.94
CA GLN A 24 -13.37 -0.46 5.75
C GLN A 24 -14.78 -1.04 5.77
N ALA A 25 -15.00 -2.33 5.53
CA ALA A 25 -16.33 -2.93 5.62
C ALA A 25 -16.76 -3.27 7.06
N LEU A 26 -15.86 -3.18 8.06
CA LEU A 26 -16.22 -3.47 9.46
C LEU A 26 -17.11 -2.37 10.08
N LYS A 27 -17.84 -2.78 11.13
CA LYS A 27 -18.59 -1.88 12.03
C LYS A 27 -17.66 -0.84 12.66
N ALA A 28 -18.19 0.34 12.95
CA ALA A 28 -17.42 1.49 13.45
C ALA A 28 -16.55 1.14 14.68
N ASP A 29 -17.09 0.38 15.61
CA ASP A 29 -16.42 -0.02 16.86
C ASP A 29 -15.13 -0.81 16.63
N LEU A 30 -15.09 -1.62 15.56
CA LEU A 30 -13.94 -2.46 15.23
C LEU A 30 -13.07 -1.84 14.13
N ARG A 31 -13.62 -0.89 13.37
CA ARG A 31 -12.91 -0.22 12.27
C ARG A 31 -11.75 0.62 12.78
N ALA A 32 -11.93 1.35 13.89
CA ALA A 32 -10.89 2.21 14.46
C ALA A 32 -9.61 1.43 14.81
N GLU A 33 -9.76 0.24 15.40
CA GLU A 33 -8.62 -0.64 15.72
C GLU A 33 -8.02 -1.29 14.47
N ALA A 34 -8.84 -1.64 13.48
CA ALA A 34 -8.37 -2.22 12.22
C ALA A 34 -7.60 -1.20 11.36
N ASP A 35 -8.04 0.06 11.33
CA ASP A 35 -7.47 1.12 10.49
C ASP A 35 -6.05 1.50 10.92
N LYS A 36 -5.68 1.31 12.19
CA LYS A 36 -4.30 1.49 12.67
C LYS A 36 -3.28 0.68 11.87
N ARG A 37 -3.68 -0.48 11.33
CA ARG A 37 -2.81 -1.35 10.52
C ARG A 37 -2.65 -0.88 9.07
N SER A 38 -3.42 0.11 8.62
CA SER A 38 -3.37 0.60 7.24
C SER A 38 -2.36 1.73 7.03
N GLY A 39 -1.91 2.39 8.10
CA GLY A 39 -0.91 3.46 8.03
C GLY A 39 0.47 2.90 7.68
N THR A 40 1.09 3.42 6.64
CA THR A 40 2.50 3.15 6.30
C THR A 40 3.26 4.46 6.25
N HIS A 41 4.24 4.63 7.14
CA HIS A 41 5.07 5.85 7.24
C HIS A 41 6.48 5.65 6.64
N ILE A 42 6.58 4.82 5.59
CA ILE A 42 7.86 4.47 4.98
C ILE A 42 8.16 5.48 3.87
N LYS A 43 9.28 6.20 4.01
CA LYS A 43 9.84 7.02 2.94
C LYS A 43 10.96 6.24 2.25
N ILE A 44 10.76 5.92 0.98
CA ILE A 44 11.78 5.24 0.17
C ILE A 44 12.62 6.30 -0.53
N THR A 45 13.92 6.32 -0.25
CA THR A 45 14.88 7.17 -0.96
C THR A 45 15.68 6.29 -1.91
N LYS A 46 15.58 6.56 -3.21
CA LYS A 46 16.42 5.89 -4.21
C LYS A 46 17.81 6.51 -4.19
N TRP A 47 18.84 5.68 -4.25
CA TRP A 47 20.24 6.09 -4.29
C TRP A 47 20.84 5.69 -5.63
N GLN A 48 21.56 6.61 -6.27
CA GLN A 48 22.30 6.35 -7.50
C GLN A 48 23.62 7.14 -7.47
N GLU A 49 24.70 6.52 -7.93
CA GLU A 49 26.04 7.15 -7.98
C GLU A 49 26.49 7.77 -6.64
N GLY A 50 26.11 7.16 -5.52
CA GLY A 50 26.48 7.59 -4.17
C GLY A 50 25.73 8.83 -3.65
N LYS A 51 24.73 9.35 -4.39
CA LYS A 51 23.87 10.45 -3.93
C LYS A 51 22.41 10.02 -3.84
N PRO A 52 21.66 10.51 -2.84
CA PRO A 52 20.22 10.27 -2.77
C PRO A 52 19.52 11.10 -3.85
N ILE A 53 18.70 10.45 -4.67
CA ILE A 53 17.84 11.13 -5.63
C ILE A 53 16.72 11.78 -4.80
N LYS A 54 16.68 13.12 -4.77
CA LYS A 54 15.67 13.87 -3.99
C LYS A 54 14.27 13.81 -4.58
N GLU A 55 14.11 13.33 -5.80
CA GLU A 55 12.80 13.12 -6.44
C GLU A 55 12.26 11.72 -6.13
N SER A 56 11.49 11.66 -5.06
CA SER A 56 10.45 10.65 -4.89
C SER A 56 9.11 11.30 -5.26
N THR A 57 8.90 11.59 -6.55
CA THR A 57 7.59 11.98 -7.08
C THR A 57 6.77 10.70 -7.29
N TYR A 58 6.11 10.25 -6.22
CA TYR A 58 4.95 9.37 -6.27
C TYR A 58 4.07 9.65 -5.05
#